data_AF-A0A6L5YVM9-F1
#
_entry.id   AF-A0A6L5YVM9-F1
#
_cell.length_a   1.000
_cell.length_b   1.000
_cell.length_c   1.000
_cell.angle_alpha   90.00
_cell.angle_beta   90.00
_cell.angle_gamma   90.00
#
_symmetry.space_group_name_H-M   'P 1'
#
loop_
_entity.id
_entity.type
_entity.pdbx_description
1 polymer ?
#
loop_
_entity_poly.entity_id
_entity_poly.type
_entity_poly.pdbx_seq_one_letter_code
_entity_poly.pdbx_strand_id
1 'polypeptide(L)'
;MIQFTDDCKIGVERIDNEHAHLFSLLNDAYELLQNTEEDYSAKVQALLLELQAYAATHFKHEEDYMIEIRDPELISQRIQHKHFKDKLAEYDFSSIDVSTQRETLLELIDFITKWLYKHILGSDIQIGQFEPMEEWMTQENVFAFTDEYRTGIEMVDLEHEQLFHIIDKANTLVESYNPEFGYDNVMELLNELKEYTEMHFHDEEEYMESIHYDGLAAQQNAHNAFIEKLGSINQLQLDEDPEKYLHDLIDFLTKWLIQHILRMDKQIPVK
;
A
#
# COMPACT_ATOMS: atom_id res chain seq x y z
N MET A 1 8.92 28.43 4.39
CA MET A 1 9.50 27.44 5.32
C MET A 1 8.37 26.69 5.94
N ILE A 2 8.49 25.37 5.91
CA ILE A 2 7.53 24.42 6.45
C ILE A 2 7.98 24.07 7.87
N GLN A 3 7.02 23.94 8.78
CA GLN A 3 7.30 23.72 10.19
C GLN A 3 6.92 22.30 10.59
N PHE A 4 7.87 21.60 11.21
CA PHE A 4 7.60 20.43 12.01
C PHE A 4 7.01 20.89 13.35
N THR A 5 5.77 20.53 13.60
CA THR A 5 4.98 20.95 14.77
C THR A 5 4.65 19.76 15.66
N ASP A 6 4.14 20.00 16.88
CA ASP A 6 3.91 18.93 17.86
C ASP A 6 2.86 17.90 17.39
N ASP A 7 1.96 18.27 16.48
CA ASP A 7 1.01 17.39 15.80
C ASP A 7 1.66 16.42 14.83
N CYS A 8 2.89 16.66 14.38
CA CYS A 8 3.65 15.73 13.55
C CYS A 8 4.45 14.69 14.36
N LYS A 9 4.33 14.72 15.70
CA LYS A 9 5.00 13.76 16.59
C LYS A 9 4.09 12.57 16.86
N ILE A 10 4.62 11.38 16.65
CA ILE A 10 3.93 10.11 16.91
C ILE A 10 4.31 9.53 18.28
N GLY A 11 5.30 10.12 18.96
CA GLY A 11 5.75 9.71 20.29
C GLY A 11 6.84 8.65 20.29
N VAL A 12 7.38 8.31 19.12
CA VAL A 12 8.55 7.43 18.95
C VAL A 12 9.75 8.33 18.66
N GLU A 13 10.58 8.60 19.68
CA GLU A 13 11.64 9.63 19.64
C GLU A 13 12.53 9.55 18.39
N ARG A 14 12.90 8.33 17.96
CA ARG A 14 13.70 8.13 16.75
C ARG A 14 12.97 8.62 15.50
N ILE A 15 11.71 8.20 15.31
CA ILE A 15 10.90 8.54 14.15
C ILE A 15 10.54 10.03 14.16
N ASP A 16 10.20 10.60 15.32
CA ASP A 16 9.94 12.04 15.48
C ASP A 16 11.16 12.89 15.07
N ASN A 17 12.37 12.45 15.43
CA ASN A 17 13.60 13.11 15.02
C ASN A 17 13.86 12.95 13.50
N GLU A 18 13.50 11.81 12.94
CA GLU A 18 13.63 11.56 11.50
C GLU A 18 12.66 12.42 10.68
N HIS A 19 11.41 12.56 11.11
CA HIS A 19 10.45 13.52 10.56
C HIS A 19 11.02 14.93 10.58
N ALA A 20 11.48 15.40 11.75
CA ALA A 20 12.05 16.74 11.88
C ALA A 20 13.19 17.00 10.87
N HIS A 21 14.00 15.99 10.57
CA HIS A 21 15.05 16.09 9.55
C HIS A 21 14.50 16.12 8.11
N LEU A 22 13.48 15.32 7.77
CA LEU A 22 12.79 15.42 6.48
C LEU A 22 12.22 16.82 6.23
N PHE A 23 11.63 17.45 7.26
CA PHE A 23 11.20 18.84 7.20
C PHE A 23 12.38 19.82 7.01
N SER A 24 13.56 19.52 7.56
CA SER A 24 14.78 20.30 7.32
C SER A 24 15.23 20.23 5.86
N LEU A 25 15.32 19.03 5.29
CA LEU A 25 15.69 18.83 3.87
C LEU A 25 14.72 19.54 2.93
N LEU A 26 13.41 19.53 3.26
CA LEU A 26 12.40 20.25 2.50
C LEU A 26 12.57 21.77 2.61
N ASN A 27 12.97 22.28 3.79
CA ASN A 27 13.31 23.69 3.94
C ASN A 27 14.56 24.07 3.14
N ASP A 28 15.58 23.21 3.08
CA ASP A 28 16.76 23.42 2.23
C ASP A 28 16.36 23.50 0.75
N ALA A 29 15.39 22.69 0.31
CA ALA A 29 14.83 22.76 -1.05
C ALA A 29 14.11 24.11 -1.29
N TYR A 30 13.35 24.61 -0.31
CA TYR A 30 12.74 25.95 -0.36
C TYR A 30 13.78 27.08 -0.44
N GLU A 31 14.93 26.93 0.22
CA GLU A 31 16.01 27.91 0.14
C GLU A 31 16.65 27.94 -1.24
N LEU A 32 16.77 26.79 -1.92
CA LEU A 32 17.24 26.72 -3.30
C LEU A 32 16.31 27.48 -4.27
N LEU A 33 15.01 27.57 -4.00
CA LEU A 33 14.11 28.43 -4.78
C LEU A 33 14.41 29.93 -4.63
N GLN A 34 15.15 30.34 -3.62
CA GLN A 34 15.58 31.73 -3.43
C GLN A 34 17.01 31.98 -3.95
N ASN A 35 17.64 30.97 -4.53
CA ASN A 35 18.97 31.09 -5.11
C ASN A 35 18.95 32.09 -6.29
N THR A 36 20.00 32.91 -6.36
CA THR A 36 20.19 33.95 -7.39
C THR A 36 21.08 33.47 -8.54
N GLU A 37 21.69 32.28 -8.41
CA GLU A 37 22.41 31.61 -9.49
C GLU A 37 21.45 31.22 -10.62
N GLU A 38 21.92 31.37 -11.87
CA GLU A 38 21.14 31.02 -13.06
C GLU A 38 20.90 29.51 -13.17
N ASP A 39 21.91 28.71 -12.84
CA ASP A 39 21.85 27.25 -12.82
C ASP A 39 22.24 26.72 -11.44
N TYR A 40 21.28 26.13 -10.74
CA TYR A 40 21.46 25.47 -9.45
C TYR A 40 21.00 24.01 -9.48
N SER A 41 20.81 23.45 -10.68
CA SER A 41 20.35 22.08 -10.93
C SER A 41 21.20 21.03 -10.21
N ALA A 42 22.53 21.19 -10.20
CA ALA A 42 23.44 20.30 -9.49
C ALA A 42 23.23 20.30 -7.97
N LYS A 43 22.86 21.45 -7.38
CA LYS A 43 22.54 21.55 -5.94
C LYS A 43 21.20 20.86 -5.65
N VAL A 44 20.21 21.04 -6.52
CA VAL A 44 18.91 20.36 -6.40
C VAL A 44 19.09 18.86 -6.54
N GLN A 45 19.89 18.40 -7.50
CA GLN A 45 20.17 16.98 -7.70
C GLN A 45 20.84 16.36 -6.47
N ALA A 46 21.82 17.05 -5.87
CA ALA A 46 22.47 16.58 -4.65
C ALA A 46 21.46 16.45 -3.49
N LEU A 47 20.59 17.45 -3.31
CA LEU A 47 19.56 17.44 -2.27
C LEU A 47 18.50 16.36 -2.53
N LEU A 48 18.11 16.13 -3.79
CA LEU A 48 17.18 15.06 -4.17
C LEU A 48 17.74 13.68 -3.81
N LEU A 49 19.02 13.43 -4.11
CA LEU A 49 19.69 12.16 -3.75
C LEU A 49 19.78 11.98 -2.24
N GLU A 50 20.05 13.05 -1.48
CA GLU A 50 20.04 13.03 -0.02
C GLU A 50 18.66 12.72 0.53
N LEU A 51 17.61 13.38 0.01
CA LEU A 51 16.23 13.12 0.39
C LEU A 51 15.81 11.68 0.10
N GLN A 52 16.12 11.14 -1.09
CA GLN A 52 15.82 9.77 -1.46
C GLN A 52 16.48 8.76 -0.51
N ALA A 53 17.77 8.95 -0.21
CA ALA A 53 18.51 8.08 0.69
C ALA A 53 18.00 8.17 2.13
N TYR A 54 17.68 9.38 2.60
CA TYR A 54 17.17 9.60 3.94
C TYR A 54 15.76 9.04 4.11
N ALA A 55 14.86 9.29 3.16
CA ALA A 55 13.50 8.74 3.16
C ALA A 55 13.53 7.21 3.16
N ALA A 56 14.35 6.57 2.33
CA ALA A 56 14.50 5.11 2.33
C ALA A 56 14.99 4.56 3.68
N THR A 57 15.90 5.29 4.35
CA THR A 57 16.41 4.92 5.68
C THR A 57 15.35 5.08 6.76
N HIS A 58 14.63 6.20 6.74
CA HIS A 58 13.54 6.50 7.66
C HIS A 58 12.39 5.49 7.56
N PHE A 59 11.88 5.25 6.34
CA PHE A 59 10.84 4.24 6.11
C PHE A 59 11.26 2.85 6.58
N LYS A 60 12.54 2.49 6.39
CA LYS A 60 13.05 1.24 6.94
C LYS A 60 12.97 1.20 8.46
N HIS A 61 13.37 2.26 9.15
CA HIS A 61 13.32 2.31 10.61
C HIS A 61 11.89 2.26 11.14
N GLU A 62 10.97 2.92 10.46
CA GLU A 62 9.55 2.91 10.78
C GLU A 62 8.94 1.52 10.56
N GLU A 63 9.16 0.93 9.39
CA GLU A 63 8.70 -0.43 9.08
C GLU A 63 9.31 -1.46 10.05
N ASP A 64 10.61 -1.35 10.39
CA ASP A 64 11.25 -2.23 11.38
C ASP A 64 10.58 -2.09 12.76
N TYR A 65 10.20 -0.87 13.17
CA TYR A 65 9.48 -0.62 14.42
C TYR A 65 8.04 -1.16 14.38
N MET A 66 7.34 -0.96 13.28
CA MET A 66 5.99 -1.51 13.05
C MET A 66 5.99 -3.05 13.06
N ILE A 67 7.02 -3.69 12.50
CA ILE A 67 7.22 -5.14 12.61
C ILE A 67 7.36 -5.56 14.08
N GLU A 68 8.19 -4.84 14.85
CA GLU A 68 8.45 -5.13 16.27
C GLU A 68 7.15 -5.11 17.10
N ILE A 69 6.29 -4.12 16.86
CA ILE A 69 5.02 -3.99 17.58
C ILE A 69 3.85 -4.74 16.92
N ARG A 70 4.10 -5.36 15.75
CA ARG A 70 3.10 -6.02 14.89
C ARG A 70 1.95 -5.09 14.52
N ASP A 71 2.29 -3.90 14.04
CA ASP A 71 1.32 -2.85 13.77
C ASP A 71 0.40 -3.17 12.58
N PRO A 72 -0.94 -3.10 12.73
CA PRO A 72 -1.89 -3.32 11.65
C PRO A 72 -1.76 -2.44 10.41
N GLU A 73 -1.18 -1.25 10.55
CA GLU A 73 -1.01 -0.29 9.45
C GLU A 73 0.22 -0.59 8.60
N LEU A 74 1.07 -1.56 8.99
CA LEU A 74 2.34 -1.86 8.33
C LEU A 74 2.17 -2.12 6.83
N ILE A 75 1.12 -2.83 6.47
CA ILE A 75 0.80 -3.15 5.07
C ILE A 75 0.50 -1.88 4.29
N SER A 76 -0.43 -1.07 4.79
CA SER A 76 -0.85 0.18 4.16
C SER A 76 0.33 1.15 4.02
N GLN A 77 1.12 1.32 5.07
CA GLN A 77 2.24 2.26 5.06
C GLN A 77 3.38 1.81 4.15
N ARG A 78 3.68 0.52 4.04
CA ARG A 78 4.64 0.01 3.03
C ARG A 78 4.25 0.37 1.61
N ILE A 79 2.96 0.28 1.28
CA ILE A 79 2.42 0.69 -0.03
C ILE A 79 2.65 2.19 -0.22
N GLN A 80 2.31 3.01 0.78
CA GLN A 80 2.51 4.46 0.72
C GLN A 80 4.00 4.85 0.58
N HIS A 81 4.91 4.21 1.33
CA HIS A 81 6.35 4.41 1.25
C HIS A 81 6.91 4.04 -0.12
N LYS A 82 6.45 2.91 -0.68
CA LYS A 82 6.83 2.48 -2.02
C LYS A 82 6.41 3.52 -3.06
N HIS A 83 5.16 3.98 -3.01
CA HIS A 83 4.66 5.01 -3.92
C HIS A 83 5.49 6.30 -3.84
N PHE A 84 5.81 6.77 -2.63
CA PHE A 84 6.66 7.94 -2.46
C PHE A 84 8.05 7.77 -3.07
N LYS A 85 8.70 6.62 -2.83
CA LYS A 85 10.03 6.31 -3.39
C LYS A 85 10.01 6.28 -4.91
N ASP A 86 9.00 5.62 -5.49
CA ASP A 86 8.84 5.51 -6.94
C ASP A 86 8.60 6.90 -7.56
N LYS A 87 7.74 7.71 -6.92
CA LYS A 87 7.47 9.08 -7.38
C LYS A 87 8.70 9.98 -7.30
N LEU A 88 9.49 9.89 -6.24
CA LEU A 88 10.76 10.62 -6.14
C LEU A 88 11.78 10.19 -7.19
N ALA A 89 11.75 8.94 -7.64
CA ALA A 89 12.68 8.42 -8.65
C ALA A 89 12.36 8.94 -10.07
N GLU A 90 11.16 9.48 -10.31
CA GLU A 90 10.79 10.12 -11.57
C GLU A 90 11.52 11.47 -11.80
N TYR A 91 12.02 12.10 -10.73
CA TYR A 91 12.71 13.38 -10.81
C TYR A 91 14.20 13.20 -11.11
N ASP A 92 14.70 13.95 -12.09
CA ASP A 92 16.13 14.03 -12.42
C ASP A 92 16.51 15.47 -12.83
N PHE A 93 17.34 16.11 -12.00
CA PHE A 93 17.87 17.46 -12.23
C PHE A 93 19.26 17.43 -12.88
N SER A 94 19.86 16.26 -13.13
CA SER A 94 21.20 16.17 -13.72
C SER A 94 21.24 16.60 -15.19
N SER A 95 20.11 16.48 -15.90
CA SER A 95 19.97 16.87 -17.32
C SER A 95 18.79 17.81 -17.58
N ILE A 96 18.29 18.49 -16.55
CA ILE A 96 17.14 19.39 -16.67
C ILE A 96 17.50 20.65 -17.46
N ASP A 97 16.53 21.21 -18.18
CA ASP A 97 16.69 22.53 -18.77
C ASP A 97 16.70 23.59 -17.64
N VAL A 98 17.72 24.45 -17.66
CA VAL A 98 17.87 25.60 -16.76
C VAL A 98 16.60 26.46 -16.75
N SER A 99 15.89 26.54 -17.89
CA SER A 99 14.66 27.32 -18.01
C SER A 99 13.47 26.74 -17.22
N THR A 100 13.42 25.41 -17.02
CA THR A 100 12.32 24.71 -16.32
C THR A 100 12.68 24.27 -14.91
N GLN A 101 13.96 24.30 -14.52
CA GLN A 101 14.45 23.81 -13.22
C GLN A 101 13.65 24.32 -12.02
N ARG A 102 13.21 25.60 -12.06
CA ARG A 102 12.47 26.24 -10.97
C ARG A 102 11.06 25.68 -10.83
N GLU A 103 10.39 25.47 -11.96
CA GLU A 103 9.03 24.94 -12.02
C GLU A 103 9.01 23.50 -11.51
N THR A 104 9.93 22.66 -12.00
CA THR A 104 10.07 21.28 -11.54
C THR A 104 10.43 21.17 -10.06
N LEU A 105 11.27 22.07 -9.53
CA LEU A 105 11.56 22.13 -8.09
C LEU A 105 10.33 22.54 -7.28
N LEU A 106 9.50 23.47 -7.76
CA LEU A 106 8.25 23.84 -7.11
C LEU A 106 7.26 22.67 -7.05
N GLU A 107 7.12 21.93 -8.15
CA GLU A 107 6.27 20.74 -8.23
C GLU A 107 6.74 19.64 -7.25
N LEU A 108 8.04 19.37 -7.23
CA LEU A 108 8.64 18.40 -6.31
C LEU A 108 8.38 18.79 -4.85
N ILE A 109 8.61 20.05 -4.49
CA ILE A 109 8.38 20.56 -3.14
C ILE A 109 6.89 20.47 -2.75
N ASP A 110 5.98 20.85 -3.65
CA ASP A 110 4.53 20.76 -3.39
C ASP A 110 4.09 19.31 -3.17
N PHE A 111 4.59 18.38 -4.00
CA PHE A 111 4.35 16.95 -3.84
C PHE A 111 4.84 16.44 -2.48
N ILE A 112 6.12 16.63 -2.15
CA ILE A 112 6.71 16.13 -0.89
C ILE A 112 5.98 16.74 0.31
N THR A 113 5.68 18.04 0.27
CA THR A 113 4.99 18.73 1.37
C THR A 113 3.63 18.11 1.64
N LYS A 114 2.82 17.95 0.58
CA LYS A 114 1.47 17.39 0.71
C LYS A 114 1.51 15.95 1.16
N TRP A 115 2.40 15.15 0.58
CA TRP A 115 2.57 13.75 0.93
C TRP A 115 2.99 13.60 2.40
N LEU A 116 4.04 14.32 2.82
CA LEU A 116 4.60 14.20 4.18
C LEU A 116 3.58 14.57 5.25
N TYR A 117 2.82 15.67 5.09
CA TYR A 117 1.76 16.01 6.03
C TYR A 117 0.61 15.01 6.03
N LYS A 118 0.17 14.56 4.85
CA LYS A 118 -0.93 13.58 4.73
C LYS A 118 -0.54 12.25 5.38
N HIS A 119 0.68 11.80 5.13
CA HIS A 119 1.21 10.53 5.64
C HIS A 119 1.39 10.59 7.15
N ILE A 120 2.13 11.57 7.68
CA ILE A 120 2.34 11.69 9.14
C ILE A 120 1.02 11.81 9.87
N LEU A 121 0.15 12.74 9.45
CA LEU A 121 -1.09 13.04 10.18
C LEU A 121 -2.20 12.00 9.94
N GLY A 122 -2.11 11.24 8.85
CA GLY A 122 -3.13 10.30 8.42
C GLY A 122 -2.77 8.83 8.62
N SER A 123 -1.49 8.50 8.76
CA SER A 123 -0.97 7.14 8.84
C SER A 123 -0.01 7.00 10.02
N ASP A 124 1.08 7.77 10.11
CA ASP A 124 2.13 7.52 11.10
C ASP A 124 1.63 7.74 12.54
N ILE A 125 0.71 8.70 12.75
CA ILE A 125 0.04 8.90 14.05
C ILE A 125 -0.73 7.64 14.51
N GLN A 126 -1.15 6.78 13.57
CA GLN A 126 -1.88 5.56 13.87
C GLN A 126 -0.97 4.41 14.34
N ILE A 127 0.35 4.55 14.18
CA ILE A 127 1.31 3.55 14.64
C ILE A 127 1.18 3.37 16.15
N GLY A 128 1.02 2.12 16.58
CA GLY A 128 0.84 1.69 17.95
C GLY A 128 -0.52 2.03 18.56
N GLN A 129 -1.50 2.51 17.78
CA GLN A 129 -2.84 2.85 18.26
C GLN A 129 -3.82 1.67 18.22
N PHE A 130 -3.48 0.59 17.51
CA PHE A 130 -4.34 -0.58 17.32
C PHE A 130 -3.77 -1.83 18.02
N GLU A 131 -4.65 -2.82 18.24
CA GLU A 131 -4.22 -4.11 18.79
C GLU A 131 -3.20 -4.78 17.85
N PRO A 132 -2.09 -5.33 18.36
CA PRO A 132 -1.07 -5.99 17.56
C PRO A 132 -1.65 -7.12 16.69
N MET A 133 -1.22 -7.18 15.43
CA MET A 133 -1.49 -8.28 14.53
C MET A 133 -0.81 -9.57 14.99
N GLU A 134 -1.25 -10.67 14.39
CA GLU A 134 -0.53 -11.94 14.46
C GLU A 134 0.86 -11.81 13.82
N GLU A 135 1.85 -12.49 14.38
CA GLU A 135 3.28 -12.31 14.06
C GLU A 135 3.65 -12.58 12.59
N TRP A 136 2.86 -13.38 11.88
CA TRP A 136 3.09 -13.69 10.47
C TRP A 136 2.65 -12.55 9.52
N MET A 137 1.83 -11.60 9.97
CA MET A 137 1.35 -10.46 9.16
C MET A 137 2.41 -9.37 8.93
N THR A 138 3.62 -9.52 9.46
CA THR A 138 4.70 -8.53 9.33
C THR A 138 5.65 -8.79 8.13
N GLN A 139 5.37 -9.80 7.31
CA GLN A 139 6.19 -10.22 6.16
C GLN A 139 6.35 -9.11 5.10
N GLU A 140 7.51 -9.04 4.44
CA GLU A 140 7.91 -7.94 3.52
C GLU A 140 6.96 -7.74 2.32
N ASN A 141 6.34 -8.79 1.80
CA ASN A 141 5.35 -8.69 0.71
C ASN A 141 4.09 -9.46 1.06
N VAL A 142 3.02 -8.75 1.41
CA VAL A 142 1.72 -9.36 1.73
C VAL A 142 0.94 -9.81 0.50
N PHE A 143 1.32 -9.36 -0.69
CA PHE A 143 0.74 -9.77 -1.96
C PHE A 143 1.43 -11.01 -2.54
N ALA A 144 2.53 -11.48 -1.93
CA ALA A 144 3.18 -12.71 -2.35
C ALA A 144 2.47 -13.93 -1.74
N PHE A 145 2.07 -14.87 -2.59
CA PHE A 145 1.71 -16.20 -2.11
C PHE A 145 2.96 -16.93 -1.61
N THR A 146 2.96 -17.35 -0.35
CA THR A 146 4.04 -18.11 0.28
C THR A 146 3.56 -19.49 0.71
N ASP A 147 4.49 -20.37 1.09
CA ASP A 147 4.16 -21.72 1.56
C ASP A 147 3.25 -21.73 2.81
N GLU A 148 3.13 -20.60 3.53
CA GLU A 148 2.24 -20.46 4.67
C GLU A 148 0.75 -20.52 4.27
N TYR A 149 0.41 -20.11 3.06
CA TYR A 149 -0.98 -20.10 2.56
C TYR A 149 -1.39 -21.43 1.93
N ARG A 150 -0.44 -22.36 1.73
CA ARG A 150 -0.76 -23.68 1.19
C ARG A 150 -1.67 -24.46 2.13
N THR A 151 -2.79 -24.92 1.59
CA THR A 151 -3.73 -25.87 2.19
C THR A 151 -3.25 -27.31 2.01
N GLY A 152 -2.42 -27.55 0.99
CA GLY A 152 -1.99 -28.89 0.57
C GLY A 152 -2.97 -29.55 -0.42
N ILE A 153 -4.04 -28.86 -0.79
CA ILE A 153 -4.96 -29.24 -1.86
C ILE A 153 -4.47 -28.53 -3.14
N GLU A 154 -3.87 -29.27 -4.07
CA GLU A 154 -3.15 -28.69 -5.22
C GLU A 154 -3.99 -27.71 -6.04
N MET A 155 -5.26 -28.03 -6.28
CA MET A 155 -6.18 -27.14 -7.01
C MET A 155 -6.42 -25.83 -6.26
N VAL A 156 -6.74 -25.89 -4.97
CA VAL A 156 -6.99 -24.72 -4.11
C VAL A 156 -5.74 -23.85 -4.00
N ASP A 157 -4.57 -24.46 -3.82
CA ASP A 157 -3.30 -23.73 -3.73
C ASP A 157 -2.98 -22.97 -5.03
N LEU A 158 -3.28 -23.55 -6.21
CA LEU A 158 -3.11 -22.88 -7.50
C LEU A 158 -4.07 -21.71 -7.69
N GLU A 159 -5.29 -21.84 -7.18
CA GLU A 159 -6.29 -20.77 -7.22
C GLU A 159 -5.95 -19.64 -6.26
N HIS A 160 -5.45 -19.96 -5.06
CA HIS A 160 -4.91 -18.97 -4.13
C HIS A 160 -3.74 -18.21 -4.78
N GLU A 161 -2.76 -18.91 -5.38
CA GLU A 161 -1.66 -18.26 -6.11
C GLU A 161 -2.17 -17.23 -7.14
N GLN A 162 -3.21 -17.58 -7.89
CA GLN A 162 -3.81 -16.68 -8.88
C GLN A 162 -4.60 -15.53 -8.23
N LEU A 163 -5.30 -15.75 -7.12
CA LEU A 163 -5.98 -14.68 -6.36
C LEU A 163 -4.98 -13.65 -5.82
N PHE A 164 -3.86 -14.10 -5.23
CA PHE A 164 -2.77 -13.22 -4.79
C PHE A 164 -2.20 -12.42 -5.97
N HIS A 165 -2.01 -13.06 -7.14
CA HIS A 165 -1.54 -12.39 -8.35
C HIS A 165 -2.53 -11.33 -8.88
N ILE A 166 -3.83 -11.59 -8.83
CA ILE A 166 -4.85 -10.60 -9.23
C ILE A 166 -4.84 -9.40 -8.26
N ILE A 167 -4.73 -9.65 -6.96
CA ILE A 167 -4.63 -8.58 -5.94
C ILE A 167 -3.33 -7.77 -6.12
N ASP A 168 -2.19 -8.41 -6.39
CA ASP A 168 -0.91 -7.73 -6.64
C ASP A 168 -0.97 -6.82 -7.87
N LYS A 169 -1.56 -7.32 -8.98
CA LYS A 169 -1.86 -6.48 -10.16
C LYS A 169 -2.73 -5.31 -9.80
N ALA A 170 -3.75 -5.53 -8.96
CA ALA A 170 -4.70 -4.49 -8.60
C ALA A 170 -4.05 -3.43 -7.73
N ASN A 171 -3.20 -3.82 -6.79
CA ASN A 171 -2.35 -2.91 -6.05
C ASN A 171 -1.44 -2.09 -6.99
N THR A 172 -0.75 -2.73 -7.94
CA THR A 172 0.12 -2.04 -8.92
C THR A 172 -0.66 -1.03 -9.79
N LEU A 173 -1.89 -1.37 -10.16
CA LEU A 173 -2.75 -0.51 -10.96
C LEU A 173 -3.27 0.70 -10.16
N VAL A 174 -3.56 0.48 -8.87
CA VAL A 174 -3.92 1.56 -7.94
C VAL A 174 -2.71 2.47 -7.68
N GLU A 175 -1.51 1.90 -7.52
CA GLU A 175 -0.27 2.66 -7.36
C GLU A 175 0.08 3.54 -8.58
N SER A 176 -0.32 3.11 -9.78
CA SER A 176 -0.15 3.84 -11.03
C SER A 176 -1.43 4.53 -11.51
N TYR A 177 -2.42 4.68 -10.60
CA TYR A 177 -3.73 5.17 -10.97
C TYR A 177 -3.67 6.59 -11.54
N ASN A 178 -4.21 6.73 -12.74
CA ASN A 178 -4.43 8.02 -13.39
C ASN A 178 -5.94 8.26 -13.50
N PRO A 179 -6.50 9.34 -12.93
CA PRO A 179 -7.93 9.62 -12.99
C PRO A 179 -8.53 9.67 -14.41
N GLU A 180 -7.74 10.00 -15.43
CA GLU A 180 -8.21 10.09 -16.83
C GLU A 180 -8.34 8.72 -17.53
N PHE A 181 -7.61 7.70 -17.09
CA PHE A 181 -7.49 6.41 -17.82
C PHE A 181 -7.50 5.16 -16.95
N GLY A 182 -7.36 5.31 -15.63
CA GLY A 182 -7.20 4.21 -14.68
C GLY A 182 -8.52 3.58 -14.25
N TYR A 183 -9.64 4.31 -14.36
CA TYR A 183 -10.94 3.83 -13.89
C TYR A 183 -11.38 2.53 -14.57
N ASP A 184 -11.37 2.51 -15.91
CA ASP A 184 -11.82 1.34 -16.67
C ASP A 184 -10.93 0.13 -16.40
N ASN A 185 -9.61 0.35 -16.30
CA ASN A 185 -8.65 -0.72 -15.99
C ASN A 185 -8.88 -1.29 -14.59
N VAL A 186 -9.18 -0.44 -13.60
CA VAL A 186 -9.41 -0.89 -12.22
C VAL A 186 -10.73 -1.65 -12.13
N MET A 187 -11.77 -1.17 -12.80
CA MET A 187 -13.05 -1.87 -12.85
C MET A 187 -12.95 -3.22 -13.59
N GLU A 188 -12.18 -3.30 -14.68
CA GLU A 188 -11.91 -4.56 -15.38
C GLU A 188 -11.23 -5.57 -14.45
N LEU A 189 -10.22 -5.11 -13.70
CA LEU A 189 -9.48 -5.97 -12.78
C LEU A 189 -10.29 -6.38 -11.54
N LEU A 190 -11.16 -5.50 -11.03
CA LEU A 190 -12.11 -5.85 -9.97
C LEU A 190 -13.16 -6.87 -10.45
N ASN A 191 -13.58 -6.78 -11.71
CA ASN A 191 -14.43 -7.81 -12.31
C ASN A 191 -13.68 -9.13 -12.47
N GLU A 192 -12.43 -9.11 -12.93
CA GLU A 192 -11.55 -10.30 -12.99
C GLU A 192 -11.44 -10.95 -11.60
N LEU A 193 -11.17 -10.16 -10.56
CA LEU A 193 -11.09 -10.63 -9.18
C LEU A 193 -12.41 -11.27 -8.73
N LYS A 194 -13.54 -10.61 -9.00
CA LYS A 194 -14.85 -11.11 -8.61
C LYS A 194 -15.18 -12.43 -9.30
N GLU A 195 -15.01 -12.50 -10.61
CA GLU A 195 -15.26 -13.72 -11.39
C GLU A 195 -14.37 -14.87 -10.93
N TYR A 196 -13.09 -14.59 -10.67
CA TYR A 196 -12.14 -15.60 -10.21
C TYR A 196 -12.44 -16.07 -8.78
N THR A 197 -12.87 -15.15 -7.90
CA THR A 197 -13.30 -15.46 -6.53
C THR A 197 -14.54 -16.37 -6.53
N GLU A 198 -15.54 -16.05 -7.36
CA GLU A 198 -16.76 -16.87 -7.48
C GLU A 198 -16.44 -18.29 -7.98
N MET A 199 -15.50 -18.41 -8.93
CA MET A 199 -15.01 -19.70 -9.42
C MET A 199 -14.26 -20.48 -8.33
N HIS A 200 -13.30 -19.84 -7.66
CA HIS A 200 -12.53 -20.46 -6.58
C HIS A 200 -13.42 -21.00 -5.46
N PHE A 201 -14.40 -20.21 -4.99
CA PHE A 201 -15.34 -20.65 -3.96
C PHE A 201 -16.20 -21.82 -4.43
N HIS A 202 -16.59 -21.85 -5.70
CA HIS A 202 -17.35 -22.98 -6.24
C HIS A 202 -16.52 -24.28 -6.22
N ASP A 203 -15.27 -24.21 -6.69
CA ASP A 203 -14.38 -25.35 -6.79
C ASP A 203 -13.98 -25.87 -5.38
N GLU A 204 -13.74 -24.95 -4.43
CA GLU A 204 -13.50 -25.30 -3.03
C GLU A 204 -14.73 -25.95 -2.38
N GLU A 205 -15.92 -25.38 -2.57
CA GLU A 205 -17.17 -25.95 -2.03
C GLU A 205 -17.48 -27.34 -2.62
N GLU A 206 -17.28 -27.53 -3.92
CA GLU A 206 -17.43 -28.85 -4.56
C GLU A 206 -16.44 -29.86 -3.96
N TYR A 207 -15.20 -29.44 -3.73
CA TYR A 207 -14.21 -30.27 -3.06
C TYR A 207 -14.67 -30.69 -1.66
N MET A 208 -15.12 -29.71 -0.84
CA MET A 208 -15.60 -29.90 0.53
C MET A 208 -16.84 -30.81 0.59
N GLU A 209 -17.76 -30.67 -0.36
CA GLU A 209 -18.90 -31.58 -0.53
C GLU A 209 -18.44 -33.01 -0.80
N SER A 210 -17.44 -33.17 -1.67
CA SER A 210 -16.90 -34.47 -2.08
C SER A 210 -16.24 -35.26 -0.94
N ILE A 211 -15.77 -34.56 0.10
CA ILE A 211 -15.16 -35.15 1.31
C ILE A 211 -16.09 -35.13 2.52
N HIS A 212 -17.34 -34.63 2.35
CA HIS A 212 -18.33 -34.48 3.42
C HIS A 212 -17.81 -33.68 4.61
N TYR A 213 -17.15 -32.55 4.34
CA TYR A 213 -16.58 -31.71 5.38
C TYR A 213 -17.67 -30.99 6.19
N ASP A 214 -17.68 -31.21 7.50
CA ASP A 214 -18.68 -30.65 8.43
C ASP A 214 -18.71 -29.11 8.44
N GLY A 215 -17.60 -28.45 8.09
CA GLY A 215 -17.47 -26.99 8.08
C GLY A 215 -18.02 -26.29 6.84
N LEU A 216 -18.53 -27.03 5.84
CA LEU A 216 -19.01 -26.47 4.56
C LEU A 216 -20.02 -25.34 4.73
N ALA A 217 -21.00 -25.50 5.63
CA ALA A 217 -22.00 -24.47 5.85
C ALA A 217 -21.40 -23.15 6.40
N ALA A 218 -20.34 -23.22 7.20
CA ALA A 218 -19.67 -22.03 7.70
C ALA A 218 -18.87 -21.34 6.59
N GLN A 219 -18.20 -22.13 5.74
CA GLN A 219 -17.46 -21.66 4.56
C GLN A 219 -18.37 -20.91 3.59
N GLN A 220 -19.48 -21.55 3.19
CA GLN A 220 -20.51 -20.95 2.32
C GLN A 220 -21.04 -19.62 2.86
N ASN A 221 -21.23 -19.50 4.17
CA ASN A 221 -21.67 -18.24 4.76
C ASN A 221 -20.60 -17.15 4.64
N ALA A 222 -19.32 -17.48 4.83
CA ALA A 222 -18.22 -16.54 4.65
C ALA A 222 -18.07 -16.11 3.18
N HIS A 223 -18.13 -17.07 2.25
CA HIS A 223 -18.10 -16.83 0.80
C HIS A 223 -19.24 -15.92 0.35
N ASN A 224 -20.47 -16.25 0.72
CA ASN A 224 -21.64 -15.44 0.35
C ASN A 224 -21.53 -14.01 0.90
N ALA A 225 -21.09 -13.83 2.14
CA ALA A 225 -20.86 -12.50 2.71
C ALA A 225 -19.79 -11.72 1.94
N PHE A 226 -18.73 -12.39 1.48
CA PHE A 226 -17.69 -11.76 0.67
C PHE A 226 -18.21 -11.38 -0.73
N ILE A 227 -18.94 -12.26 -1.41
CA ILE A 227 -19.55 -11.98 -2.71
C ILE A 227 -20.57 -10.84 -2.61
N GLU A 228 -21.40 -10.80 -1.56
CA GLU A 228 -22.31 -9.67 -1.31
C GLU A 228 -21.54 -8.37 -1.11
N LYS A 229 -20.43 -8.41 -0.37
CA LYS A 229 -19.56 -7.25 -0.16
C LYS A 229 -18.92 -6.79 -1.47
N LEU A 230 -18.40 -7.70 -2.29
CA LEU A 230 -17.91 -7.40 -3.64
C LEU A 230 -19.00 -6.81 -4.53
N GLY A 231 -20.22 -7.35 -4.46
CA GLY A 231 -21.38 -6.83 -5.21
C GLY A 231 -21.85 -5.45 -4.73
N SER A 232 -21.52 -5.06 -3.50
CA SER A 232 -21.80 -3.74 -2.93
C SER A 232 -20.76 -2.68 -3.29
N ILE A 233 -19.64 -3.07 -3.91
CA ILE A 233 -18.64 -2.15 -4.46
C ILE A 233 -19.34 -1.33 -5.55
N ASN A 234 -19.55 -0.06 -5.23
CA ASN A 234 -20.49 0.79 -5.95
C ASN A 234 -19.71 1.74 -6.85
N GLN A 235 -19.94 1.65 -8.16
CA GLN A 235 -19.34 2.52 -9.18
C GLN A 235 -19.55 4.03 -8.88
N LEU A 236 -20.54 4.38 -8.06
CA LEU A 236 -20.92 5.75 -7.70
C LEU A 236 -20.11 6.36 -6.53
N GLN A 237 -19.36 5.56 -5.75
CA GLN A 237 -18.51 6.08 -4.66
C GLN A 237 -17.12 6.57 -5.13
N LEU A 238 -16.82 6.39 -6.42
CA LEU A 238 -15.56 6.76 -7.06
C LEU A 238 -15.51 8.24 -7.50
N ASP A 239 -16.59 9.00 -7.31
CA ASP A 239 -16.71 10.39 -7.82
C ASP A 239 -16.08 11.47 -6.91
N GLU A 240 -15.74 11.18 -5.64
CA GLU A 240 -15.14 12.16 -4.72
C GLU A 240 -13.64 11.95 -4.45
N ASP A 241 -13.20 10.71 -4.19
CA ASP A 241 -11.78 10.37 -3.96
C ASP A 241 -11.50 8.91 -4.40
N PRO A 242 -11.39 8.67 -5.73
CA PRO A 242 -11.25 7.33 -6.27
C PRO A 242 -9.95 6.64 -5.82
N GLU A 243 -8.86 7.38 -5.67
CA GLU A 243 -7.58 6.83 -5.21
C GLU A 243 -7.73 6.21 -3.81
N LYS A 244 -8.29 6.98 -2.86
CA LYS A 244 -8.52 6.48 -1.48
C LYS A 244 -9.45 5.27 -1.47
N TYR A 245 -10.56 5.34 -2.21
CA TYR A 245 -11.53 4.24 -2.25
C TYR A 245 -10.87 2.94 -2.74
N LEU A 246 -10.02 3.03 -3.76
CA LEU A 246 -9.33 1.89 -4.31
C LEU A 246 -8.29 1.31 -3.35
N HIS A 247 -7.55 2.16 -2.63
CA HIS A 247 -6.65 1.69 -1.57
C HIS A 247 -7.42 0.97 -0.44
N ASP A 248 -8.51 1.56 0.06
CA ASP A 248 -9.35 0.94 1.09
C ASP A 248 -9.91 -0.41 0.63
N LEU A 249 -10.23 -0.52 -0.66
CA LEU A 249 -10.73 -1.75 -1.27
C LEU A 249 -9.63 -2.82 -1.36
N ILE A 250 -8.44 -2.51 -1.87
CA ILE A 250 -7.32 -3.47 -1.94
C ILE A 250 -6.94 -3.97 -0.55
N ASP A 251 -6.90 -3.08 0.45
CA ASP A 251 -6.63 -3.45 1.83
C ASP A 251 -7.68 -4.42 2.37
N PHE A 252 -8.97 -4.14 2.15
CA PHE A 252 -10.06 -5.04 2.53
C PHE A 252 -9.94 -6.42 1.87
N LEU A 253 -9.69 -6.47 0.56
CA LEU A 253 -9.58 -7.72 -0.22
C LEU A 253 -8.42 -8.58 0.28
N THR A 254 -7.26 -7.94 0.46
CA THR A 254 -6.04 -8.60 0.91
C THR A 254 -6.22 -9.17 2.32
N LYS A 255 -6.75 -8.36 3.25
CA LYS A 255 -7.02 -8.79 4.63
C LYS A 255 -8.03 -9.94 4.67
N TRP A 256 -9.11 -9.87 3.90
CA TRP A 256 -10.12 -10.93 3.89
C TRP A 256 -9.55 -12.24 3.35
N LEU A 257 -8.91 -12.22 2.17
CA LEU A 257 -8.36 -13.42 1.53
C LEU A 257 -7.39 -14.15 2.48
N ILE A 258 -6.42 -13.41 3.01
CA ILE A 258 -5.41 -13.97 3.89
C ILE A 258 -6.05 -14.57 5.15
N GLN A 259 -6.98 -13.84 5.80
CA GLN A 259 -7.63 -14.35 7.01
C GLN A 259 -8.49 -15.58 6.73
N HIS A 260 -9.17 -15.60 5.58
CA HIS A 260 -10.01 -16.71 5.17
C HIS A 260 -9.18 -17.98 4.97
N ILE A 261 -8.12 -17.91 4.17
CA ILE A 261 -7.20 -19.03 3.92
C ILE A 261 -6.68 -19.62 5.23
N LEU A 262 -6.17 -18.76 6.12
CA LEU A 262 -5.50 -19.21 7.33
C LEU A 262 -6.46 -19.78 8.38
N ARG A 263 -7.67 -19.22 8.50
CA ARG A 263 -8.61 -19.60 9.55
C ARG A 263 -9.61 -20.66 9.10
N MET A 264 -9.84 -20.78 7.79
CA MET A 264 -10.90 -21.60 7.21
C MET A 264 -10.31 -22.63 6.23
N ASP A 265 -9.70 -22.21 5.13
CA ASP A 265 -9.32 -23.11 4.02
C ASP A 265 -8.25 -24.11 4.46
N LYS A 266 -7.29 -23.68 5.30
CA LYS A 266 -6.29 -24.58 5.90
C LYS A 266 -6.86 -25.64 6.85
N GLN A 267 -8.13 -25.52 7.27
CA GLN A 267 -8.80 -26.55 8.07
C GLN A 267 -9.44 -27.62 7.19
N ILE A 268 -9.56 -27.38 5.88
CA ILE A 268 -10.10 -28.35 4.92
C ILE A 268 -9.09 -29.51 4.82
N PRO A 269 -9.52 -30.76 5.10
CA PRO A 269 -8.60 -31.88 5.09
C PRO A 269 -8.26 -32.30 3.66
N VAL A 270 -6.99 -32.64 3.43
CA VAL A 270 -6.53 -33.26 2.18
C VAL A 270 -7.10 -34.68 2.09
N LYS A 271 -7.76 -34.97 0.97
CA LYS A 271 -8.36 -36.27 0.62
C LYS A 271 -7.38 -37.43 0.55
#